data_AF-A0A210QLL5-F1
#
_entry.id   AF-A0A210QLL5-F1
#
_cell.length_a   1.000
_cell.length_b   1.000
_cell.length_c   1.000
_cell.angle_alpha   90.00
_cell.angle_beta   90.00
_cell.angle_gamma   90.00
#
_symmetry.space_group_name_H-M   'P 1'
#
loop_
_entity.id
_entity.type
_entity.pdbx_description
1 polymer ?
#
loop_
_entity_poly.entity_id
_entity_poly.type
_entity_poly.pdbx_seq_one_letter_code
_entity_poly.pdbx_strand_id
1 'polypeptide(L)'
;MMSISLKKLGCTSVIKSICRCPRGQMTQDFPRLKHNSASQSTHLYQPNALLKMQQCHKIQTFRSSSSYLQSAFILQRRYLRQNSISKGRQSSVFIPSVCCSGRARGPQLKPSSLLFPVSAVCAFSNGNSSRLTYKTTSFSTSLSQRQSFQVKPSLLISQTSPLSTSVCYSNTKEFTNVRMCPPWRVLFFGSDTFSLVALKALNENMLQTESESKVVESLEVVCPAARTPVKRYSEEIGLTVHEWPVKVDREKFDVGVLVSFGKLIPGRIINAFPHGIINIHPSLLPRWRGAAPISHTILNGDTHAGVSIMELRPKHFDIGPILLQETLSVPERCSSSQLADLLAVLGVKLMLAALCDLPTLERLEIEQSSSGVTYAPKITPGMDLVDWENSTVCDIDRQYRGIIAIMPLRSKYDGEQVKLYDMIPINAIPDDVIDERVQRLYKVTSSTMVPPGRTLFLKHQQCVLIKCKDGWVGFQRMRMNKKMTAQAFFNKLLTLPGSEHKYFESQTNTLQTDTDSDIPTATRVQN
;
A
#
# COMPACT_ATOMS: atom_id res chain seq x y z
N MET A 1 -78.89 21.49 -7.42
CA MET A 1 -78.64 20.13 -6.87
C MET A 1 -77.25 19.73 -7.36
N MET A 2 -76.17 19.61 -6.58
CA MET A 2 -75.93 19.17 -5.19
C MET A 2 -75.56 17.67 -5.08
N SER A 3 -74.68 17.35 -4.13
CA SER A 3 -73.98 16.08 -3.84
C SER A 3 -72.75 15.77 -4.70
N ILE A 4 -71.53 15.44 -4.19
CA ILE A 4 -71.06 14.64 -3.01
C ILE A 4 -71.00 13.14 -3.38
N SER A 5 -69.92 12.36 -3.16
CA SER A 5 -68.89 12.46 -2.12
C SER A 5 -67.48 11.99 -2.51
N LEU A 6 -66.48 12.38 -1.70
CA LEU A 6 -65.13 11.80 -1.61
C LEU A 6 -64.92 11.28 -0.18
N LYS A 7 -64.32 10.09 0.00
CA LYS A 7 -63.82 9.63 1.31
C LYS A 7 -62.43 9.01 1.21
N LYS A 8 -61.56 9.38 2.15
CA LYS A 8 -60.22 8.83 2.40
C LYS A 8 -60.20 8.11 3.75
N LEU A 9 -59.42 7.03 3.81
CA LEU A 9 -58.62 6.53 4.93
C LEU A 9 -57.35 5.97 4.23
N GLY A 10 -56.09 6.10 4.65
CA GLY A 10 -55.41 6.24 5.94
C GLY A 10 -54.12 5.38 5.79
N CYS A 11 -52.95 5.61 6.41
CA CYS A 11 -52.52 6.61 7.38
C CYS A 11 -50.97 6.78 7.33
N THR A 12 -50.48 7.98 7.70
CA THR A 12 -49.23 8.28 8.48
C THR A 12 -47.85 7.71 8.07
N SER A 13 -46.72 8.41 8.26
CA SER A 13 -46.44 9.73 8.87
C SER A 13 -45.15 10.38 8.30
N VAL A 14 -45.00 11.68 8.53
CA VAL A 14 -43.78 12.48 8.25
C VAL A 14 -43.47 13.32 9.50
N ILE A 15 -42.19 13.55 9.81
CA ILE A 15 -41.75 14.36 10.96
C ILE A 15 -41.00 15.61 10.47
N LYS A 16 -41.28 16.77 11.07
CA LYS A 16 -40.54 18.03 10.83
C LYS A 16 -40.36 18.85 12.13
N SER A 17 -39.08 19.05 12.48
CA SER A 17 -38.46 20.33 12.90
C SER A 17 -38.85 21.10 14.18
N ILE A 18 -37.80 21.69 14.77
CA ILE A 18 -37.74 22.95 15.56
C ILE A 18 -38.02 22.89 17.08
N CYS A 19 -37.20 23.67 17.79
CA CYS A 19 -37.12 23.77 19.25
C CYS A 19 -37.97 24.92 19.82
N ARG A 20 -38.43 24.79 21.08
CA ARG A 20 -38.35 25.85 22.12
C ARG A 20 -38.70 25.27 23.50
N CYS A 21 -38.26 25.96 24.56
CA CYS A 21 -38.44 25.57 25.96
C CYS A 21 -39.28 26.63 26.71
N PRO A 22 -40.23 26.25 27.58
CA PRO A 22 -40.88 27.13 28.54
C PRO A 22 -40.32 26.97 29.97
N ARG A 23 -40.65 27.92 30.85
CA ARG A 23 -40.48 27.86 32.33
C ARG A 23 -41.88 27.81 32.97
N GLY A 24 -42.01 27.29 34.21
CA GLY A 24 -43.14 27.68 35.08
C GLY A 24 -43.59 26.67 36.16
N GLN A 25 -43.30 26.99 37.43
CA GLN A 25 -44.10 26.82 38.66
C GLN A 25 -44.83 25.47 38.96
N MET A 26 -44.48 24.78 40.07
CA MET A 26 -45.20 24.70 41.38
C MET A 26 -46.37 23.68 41.41
N THR A 27 -46.80 23.03 42.51
CA THR A 27 -46.52 23.08 43.97
C THR A 27 -46.40 21.67 44.60
N GLN A 28 -45.81 21.58 45.82
CA GLN A 28 -46.07 20.57 46.90
C GLN A 28 -45.73 19.08 46.60
N ASP A 29 -45.43 18.20 47.58
CA ASP A 29 -45.55 18.26 49.05
C ASP A 29 -44.33 17.70 49.84
N PHE A 30 -44.36 17.84 51.17
CA PHE A 30 -43.38 17.36 52.18
C PHE A 30 -43.87 16.02 52.85
N PRO A 31 -43.14 15.28 53.75
CA PRO A 31 -42.25 15.78 54.80
C PRO A 31 -40.98 14.99 55.25
N ARG A 32 -40.00 15.78 55.74
CA ARG A 32 -39.11 15.61 56.93
C ARG A 32 -38.51 14.24 57.31
N LEU A 33 -37.20 14.27 57.62
CA LEU A 33 -36.52 14.03 58.93
C LEU A 33 -35.00 13.79 58.65
N LYS A 34 -33.99 14.21 59.46
CA LYS A 34 -33.90 15.00 60.70
C LYS A 34 -32.51 15.70 60.74
N HIS A 35 -32.33 16.74 61.56
CA HIS A 35 -31.05 17.47 61.70
C HIS A 35 -30.05 16.81 62.66
N ASN A 36 -28.75 17.11 62.46
CA ASN A 36 -27.82 17.73 63.43
C ASN A 36 -26.63 18.29 62.61
N SER A 37 -26.42 19.61 62.45
CA SER A 37 -25.85 20.58 63.41
C SER A 37 -24.45 20.17 63.91
N ALA A 38 -23.36 20.70 63.34
CA ALA A 38 -22.68 21.96 63.74
C ALA A 38 -21.60 21.72 64.82
N SER A 39 -20.52 22.50 64.96
CA SER A 39 -20.22 23.88 64.51
C SER A 39 -18.73 24.01 64.05
N GLN A 40 -18.39 24.86 63.05
CA GLN A 40 -17.83 26.25 63.14
C GLN A 40 -16.42 26.38 63.78
N SER A 41 -15.55 27.36 63.50
CA SER A 41 -15.33 28.38 62.42
C SER A 41 -13.97 29.07 62.73
N THR A 42 -13.36 30.06 62.04
CA THR A 42 -13.58 30.92 60.84
C THR A 42 -12.28 30.88 59.98
N HIS A 43 -11.92 31.71 58.97
CA HIS A 43 -12.51 32.75 58.10
C HIS A 43 -12.14 32.38 56.63
N LEU A 44 -12.71 32.83 55.50
CA LEU A 44 -13.50 34.02 55.05
C LEU A 44 -12.65 35.09 54.32
N TYR A 45 -12.47 34.96 52.99
CA TYR A 45 -12.93 35.96 52.00
C TYR A 45 -12.96 35.39 50.55
N GLN A 46 -13.74 36.03 49.68
CA GLN A 46 -14.02 35.72 48.27
C GLN A 46 -14.12 37.04 47.48
N PRO A 47 -14.35 37.07 46.15
CA PRO A 47 -13.86 36.19 45.08
C PRO A 47 -13.26 37.04 43.92
N ASN A 48 -12.83 36.42 42.82
CA ASN A 48 -13.34 36.81 41.48
C ASN A 48 -13.00 35.80 40.39
N ALA A 49 -13.75 35.82 39.28
CA ALA A 49 -13.59 34.93 38.15
C ALA A 49 -13.08 35.67 36.90
N LEU A 50 -12.09 35.11 36.22
CA LEU A 50 -11.75 35.45 34.84
C LEU A 50 -11.16 34.20 34.13
N LEU A 51 -11.08 34.23 32.78
CA LEU A 51 -10.52 33.16 31.92
C LEU A 51 -11.16 31.76 32.04
N LYS A 52 -12.49 31.69 31.86
CA LYS A 52 -13.16 30.51 31.27
C LYS A 52 -13.48 30.70 29.77
N MET A 53 -12.53 31.27 29.01
CA MET A 53 -12.58 31.42 27.55
C MET A 53 -11.18 31.39 26.92
N GLN A 54 -10.50 30.24 26.87
CA GLN A 54 -9.32 30.07 26.01
C GLN A 54 -8.94 28.63 25.63
N GLN A 55 -9.91 27.79 25.26
CA GLN A 55 -9.60 26.44 24.70
C GLN A 55 -10.66 25.91 23.73
N CYS A 56 -11.18 26.75 22.83
CA CYS A 56 -12.10 26.32 21.77
C CYS A 56 -11.95 27.12 20.45
N HIS A 57 -10.70 27.31 20.00
CA HIS A 57 -10.38 28.01 18.73
C HIS A 57 -9.10 27.45 18.08
N LYS A 58 -9.14 26.17 17.65
CA LYS A 58 -8.09 25.60 16.77
C LYS A 58 -8.49 24.38 15.91
N ILE A 59 -9.78 24.15 15.67
CA ILE A 59 -10.28 23.11 14.75
C ILE A 59 -11.41 23.65 13.86
N GLN A 60 -11.13 24.68 13.03
CA GLN A 60 -12.08 25.07 11.97
C GLN A 60 -11.51 25.85 10.75
N THR A 61 -10.27 25.58 10.34
CA THR A 61 -9.68 26.11 9.08
C THR A 61 -8.80 25.10 8.36
N PHE A 62 -9.39 23.99 7.91
CA PHE A 62 -8.82 23.14 6.84
C PHE A 62 -9.90 22.73 5.84
N ARG A 63 -10.37 23.73 5.09
CA ARG A 63 -11.09 23.58 3.81
C ARG A 63 -10.42 24.53 2.81
N SER A 64 -10.50 24.18 1.53
CA SER A 64 -9.84 24.83 0.38
C SER A 64 -8.32 25.02 0.51
N SER A 65 -7.56 24.11 -0.11
CA SER A 65 -6.12 24.29 -0.38
C SER A 65 -5.72 23.76 -1.78
N SER A 66 -6.68 23.72 -2.72
CA SER A 66 -6.47 23.20 -4.09
C SER A 66 -6.05 24.29 -5.09
N SER A 67 -6.50 25.54 -4.90
CA SER A 67 -6.34 26.64 -5.87
C SER A 67 -4.93 27.24 -5.95
N TYR A 68 -4.13 27.14 -4.88
CA TYR A 68 -2.79 27.74 -4.84
C TYR A 68 -1.73 26.94 -5.61
N LEU A 69 -1.89 25.63 -5.78
CA LEU A 69 -0.93 24.79 -6.52
C LEU A 69 -1.14 24.85 -8.05
N GLN A 70 -2.38 24.95 -8.52
CA GLN A 70 -2.67 25.17 -9.96
C GLN A 70 -2.15 26.53 -10.46
N SER A 71 -2.25 27.58 -9.63
CA SER A 71 -1.85 28.94 -9.99
C SER A 71 -0.37 29.07 -10.37
N ALA A 72 0.52 28.31 -9.73
CA ALA A 72 1.95 28.33 -10.02
C ALA A 72 2.28 27.76 -11.43
N PHE A 73 1.64 26.64 -11.81
CA PHE A 73 1.91 25.96 -13.09
C PHE A 73 1.47 26.78 -14.31
N ILE A 74 0.36 27.52 -14.20
CA ILE A 74 -0.19 28.33 -15.30
C ILE A 74 0.74 29.51 -15.64
N LEU A 75 1.32 30.16 -14.62
CA LEU A 75 2.28 31.25 -14.81
C LEU A 75 3.58 30.76 -15.46
N GLN A 76 4.12 29.62 -15.02
CA GLN A 76 5.37 29.08 -15.55
C GLN A 76 5.25 28.63 -17.02
N ARG A 77 4.09 28.09 -17.43
CA ARG A 77 3.79 27.77 -18.85
C ARG A 77 3.60 29.00 -19.74
N ARG A 78 3.15 30.15 -19.21
CA ARG A 78 3.07 31.41 -19.98
C ARG A 78 4.45 32.04 -20.19
N TYR A 79 5.28 32.11 -19.14
CA TYR A 79 6.63 32.70 -19.21
C TYR A 79 7.53 31.99 -20.24
N LEU A 80 7.47 30.66 -20.30
CA LEU A 80 8.27 29.86 -21.25
C LEU A 80 7.73 29.86 -22.70
N ARG A 81 6.52 30.39 -22.96
CA ARG A 81 5.96 30.50 -24.32
C ARG A 81 6.14 31.88 -24.97
N GLN A 82 6.60 32.90 -24.24
CA GLN A 82 6.77 34.26 -24.78
C GLN A 82 8.22 34.67 -25.08
N ASN A 83 9.23 33.94 -24.56
CA ASN A 83 10.65 34.27 -24.72
C ASN A 83 11.38 33.48 -25.83
N SER A 84 10.64 32.89 -26.80
CA SER A 84 11.21 32.15 -27.94
C SER A 84 11.30 33.00 -29.22
N ILE A 85 11.57 34.30 -29.11
CA ILE A 85 11.91 35.24 -30.19
C ILE A 85 12.76 36.39 -29.61
N SER A 86 13.61 36.99 -30.45
CA SER A 86 14.53 38.12 -30.19
C SER A 86 15.93 37.77 -29.65
N LYS A 87 16.88 38.70 -29.84
CA LYS A 87 18.34 38.47 -29.77
C LYS A 87 18.88 38.85 -28.39
N GLY A 88 19.93 38.15 -27.95
CA GLY A 88 20.40 38.21 -26.56
C GLY A 88 21.13 39.50 -26.15
N ARG A 89 21.17 39.72 -24.84
CA ARG A 89 22.18 40.48 -24.11
C ARG A 89 22.39 39.83 -22.74
N GLN A 90 23.59 39.93 -22.19
CA GLN A 90 23.87 39.53 -20.81
C GLN A 90 23.24 40.53 -19.83
N SER A 91 22.74 40.04 -18.70
CA SER A 91 22.52 40.84 -17.48
C SER A 91 22.51 39.91 -16.27
N SER A 92 23.40 40.17 -15.31
CA SER A 92 23.49 39.45 -14.04
C SER A 92 22.52 40.02 -13.01
N VAL A 93 21.85 39.17 -12.23
CA VAL A 93 21.07 39.58 -11.05
C VAL A 93 21.43 38.70 -9.84
N PHE A 94 21.73 39.34 -8.72
CA PHE A 94 22.03 38.71 -7.43
C PHE A 94 20.76 38.24 -6.71
N ILE A 95 20.88 37.19 -5.89
CA ILE A 95 19.95 36.90 -4.78
C ILE A 95 20.81 36.68 -3.53
N PRO A 96 20.57 37.39 -2.41
CA PRO A 96 21.45 37.34 -1.24
C PRO A 96 21.17 36.13 -0.32
N SER A 97 22.24 35.59 0.28
CA SER A 97 22.17 34.60 1.36
C SER A 97 21.98 35.29 2.73
N VAL A 98 21.11 34.76 3.58
CA VAL A 98 20.95 35.22 4.97
C VAL A 98 21.89 34.44 5.89
N CYS A 99 22.79 35.16 6.56
CA CYS A 99 23.66 34.60 7.60
C CYS A 99 22.96 34.62 8.98
N CYS A 100 23.19 33.58 9.79
CA CYS A 100 23.06 33.64 11.25
C CYS A 100 24.38 33.18 11.86
N SER A 101 24.84 33.87 12.93
CA SER A 101 26.21 33.71 13.43
C SER A 101 26.33 33.87 14.95
N GLY A 102 27.16 33.02 15.58
CA GLY A 102 27.54 33.10 16.99
C GLY A 102 26.69 32.20 17.91
N ARG A 103 27.25 31.59 18.96
CA ARG A 103 28.64 31.59 19.49
C ARG A 103 29.05 30.18 19.94
N ALA A 104 30.36 29.91 19.98
CA ALA A 104 30.94 28.63 20.37
C ALA A 104 31.56 28.63 21.78
N ARG A 105 31.71 27.44 22.38
CA ARG A 105 32.80 27.05 23.30
C ARG A 105 33.12 25.56 23.09
N GLY A 106 34.40 25.20 23.15
CA GLY A 106 34.88 23.80 23.16
C GLY A 106 34.97 23.23 24.59
N PRO A 107 35.75 22.15 24.85
CA PRO A 107 37.04 21.84 24.22
C PRO A 107 37.12 20.49 23.44
N GLN A 108 38.34 20.14 23.01
CA GLN A 108 38.67 19.01 22.13
C GLN A 108 38.83 17.65 22.85
N LEU A 109 38.77 16.56 22.07
CA LEU A 109 39.73 15.43 22.16
C LEU A 109 39.93 14.77 20.78
N LYS A 110 40.92 13.89 20.64
CA LYS A 110 41.55 13.49 19.36
C LYS A 110 40.86 12.30 18.65
N PRO A 111 40.86 12.24 17.30
CA PRO A 111 40.56 11.02 16.54
C PRO A 111 41.80 10.13 16.35
N SER A 112 41.59 8.83 16.22
CA SER A 112 42.58 7.85 15.72
C SER A 112 42.25 7.42 14.29
N SER A 113 43.28 7.11 13.50
CA SER A 113 43.18 6.81 12.07
C SER A 113 42.77 5.37 11.76
N LEU A 114 42.11 5.17 10.60
CA LEU A 114 42.35 4.06 9.67
C LEU A 114 41.83 4.44 8.26
N LEU A 115 42.07 3.59 7.25
CA LEU A 115 42.32 4.02 5.87
C LEU A 115 41.18 3.80 4.84
N PHE A 116 41.33 4.55 3.75
CA PHE A 116 40.67 4.52 2.43
C PHE A 116 40.63 3.13 1.74
N PRO A 117 39.83 2.90 0.65
CA PRO A 117 39.40 3.92 -0.33
C PRO A 117 37.93 3.93 -0.81
N VAL A 118 37.57 5.08 -1.38
CA VAL A 118 36.39 5.29 -2.25
C VAL A 118 36.89 5.34 -3.70
N SER A 119 36.20 4.67 -4.63
CA SER A 119 36.50 4.75 -6.07
C SER A 119 35.72 5.89 -6.73
N ALA A 120 36.34 6.57 -7.70
CA ALA A 120 35.93 7.91 -8.14
C ALA A 120 34.88 7.93 -9.26
N VAL A 121 34.09 9.02 -9.28
CA VAL A 121 33.29 9.44 -10.43
C VAL A 121 34.18 10.23 -11.41
N CYS A 122 34.18 9.86 -12.69
CA CYS A 122 34.76 10.68 -13.76
C CYS A 122 33.65 11.38 -14.56
N ALA A 123 33.66 12.72 -14.54
CA ALA A 123 32.80 13.53 -15.40
C ALA A 123 33.53 13.90 -16.70
N PHE A 124 32.81 13.87 -17.83
CA PHE A 124 33.35 14.33 -19.12
C PHE A 124 33.43 15.86 -19.17
N SER A 125 34.48 16.38 -19.82
CA SER A 125 34.63 17.80 -20.15
C SER A 125 34.39 18.06 -21.65
N ASN A 126 33.97 19.27 -21.98
CA ASN A 126 33.80 19.71 -23.38
C ASN A 126 35.16 20.07 -24.00
N GLY A 127 35.43 19.57 -25.21
CA GLY A 127 36.57 19.96 -26.05
C GLY A 127 36.08 20.28 -27.46
N ASN A 128 36.53 21.39 -28.04
CA ASN A 128 35.95 21.94 -29.27
C ASN A 128 36.67 21.46 -30.55
N SER A 129 35.99 21.53 -31.70
CA SER A 129 36.49 21.01 -32.98
C SER A 129 37.71 21.79 -33.52
N SER A 130 38.63 21.11 -34.21
CA SER A 130 39.72 21.74 -34.96
C SER A 130 40.18 20.90 -36.16
N ARG A 131 40.61 21.60 -37.21
CA ARG A 131 40.74 21.16 -38.61
C ARG A 131 41.99 20.31 -38.94
N LEU A 132 41.85 19.48 -39.98
CA LEU A 132 42.83 19.14 -41.05
C LEU A 132 44.23 18.63 -40.61
N THR A 133 44.66 17.45 -41.07
CA THR A 133 45.23 17.30 -42.44
C THR A 133 45.39 15.83 -42.83
N TYR A 134 45.52 15.56 -44.14
CA TYR A 134 45.88 14.24 -44.67
C TYR A 134 47.38 13.96 -44.58
N LYS A 135 47.75 12.69 -44.33
CA LYS A 135 48.98 12.10 -44.88
C LYS A 135 48.86 10.58 -44.99
N THR A 136 48.95 10.08 -46.22
CA THR A 136 49.14 8.67 -46.55
C THR A 136 50.61 8.40 -46.84
N THR A 137 51.18 7.36 -46.23
CA THR A 137 52.43 6.75 -46.74
C THR A 137 52.46 5.26 -46.40
N SER A 138 52.96 4.45 -47.32
CA SER A 138 52.93 2.98 -47.29
C SER A 138 54.32 2.38 -47.36
N PHE A 139 54.61 1.32 -46.58
CA PHE A 139 55.55 0.23 -46.90
C PHE A 139 54.97 -1.05 -46.23
N SER A 140 54.89 -2.27 -46.82
CA SER A 140 55.91 -3.11 -47.51
C SER A 140 56.98 -3.62 -46.53
N THR A 141 57.43 -4.88 -46.49
CA THR A 141 57.14 -6.19 -47.18
C THR A 141 57.75 -7.33 -46.28
N SER A 142 57.53 -8.65 -46.41
CA SER A 142 56.53 -9.56 -47.03
C SER A 142 56.83 -11.03 -46.60
N LEU A 143 56.21 -12.05 -47.25
CA LEU A 143 56.56 -13.50 -47.21
C LEU A 143 56.25 -14.26 -45.89
N SER A 144 55.91 -15.56 -45.87
CA SER A 144 55.39 -16.52 -46.88
C SER A 144 54.57 -17.61 -46.13
N GLN A 145 53.83 -18.57 -46.71
CA GLN A 145 54.05 -19.40 -47.90
C GLN A 145 52.70 -19.89 -48.51
N ARG A 146 52.72 -20.63 -49.63
CA ARG A 146 51.52 -21.06 -50.40
C ARG A 146 51.43 -22.59 -50.56
N GLN A 147 50.19 -23.10 -50.60
CA GLN A 147 49.65 -24.11 -51.54
C GLN A 147 48.11 -23.87 -51.58
N SER A 148 47.34 -23.67 -52.67
CA SER A 148 47.39 -24.00 -54.12
C SER A 148 46.97 -25.46 -54.43
N PHE A 149 46.00 -25.78 -55.31
CA PHE A 149 45.65 -25.23 -56.65
C PHE A 149 44.13 -25.42 -57.04
N GLN A 150 43.57 -24.53 -57.89
CA GLN A 150 42.54 -24.74 -58.98
C GLN A 150 41.15 -25.44 -58.73
N VAL A 151 40.05 -25.24 -59.50
CA VAL A 151 39.59 -24.15 -60.40
C VAL A 151 38.03 -24.12 -60.57
N LYS A 152 37.50 -23.06 -61.20
CA LYS A 152 36.10 -22.70 -61.59
C LYS A 152 35.34 -23.77 -62.43
N PRO A 153 34.03 -23.61 -62.83
CA PRO A 153 33.05 -22.51 -62.58
C PRO A 153 31.59 -22.93 -62.23
N SER A 154 30.72 -21.92 -62.00
CA SER A 154 29.42 -21.70 -62.72
C SER A 154 28.14 -21.51 -61.89
N LEU A 155 27.17 -20.86 -62.56
CA LEU A 155 25.73 -20.68 -62.27
C LEU A 155 25.28 -19.77 -61.11
N LEU A 156 24.35 -18.88 -61.47
CA LEU A 156 23.48 -18.14 -60.55
C LEU A 156 22.35 -19.06 -60.08
N ILE A 157 21.82 -18.81 -58.87
CA ILE A 157 20.40 -18.47 -58.65
C ILE A 157 20.23 -18.01 -57.20
N SER A 158 19.40 -16.98 -57.00
CA SER A 158 19.01 -16.50 -55.66
C SER A 158 17.87 -17.35 -55.10
N GLN A 159 18.03 -17.89 -53.90
CA GLN A 159 16.90 -18.35 -53.08
C GLN A 159 17.04 -17.85 -51.63
N THR A 160 15.90 -17.50 -51.04
CA THR A 160 15.76 -16.83 -49.74
C THR A 160 14.99 -17.70 -48.76
N SER A 161 15.31 -17.55 -47.46
CA SER A 161 14.57 -18.15 -46.34
C SER A 161 14.76 -19.68 -46.22
N PRO A 162 14.47 -20.30 -45.05
CA PRO A 162 13.13 -20.36 -44.47
C PRO A 162 12.89 -19.43 -43.28
N LEU A 163 11.60 -19.23 -42.97
CA LEU A 163 11.13 -18.27 -41.97
C LEU A 163 11.45 -18.72 -40.54
N SER A 164 11.92 -17.77 -39.72
CA SER A 164 11.70 -17.86 -38.27
C SER A 164 10.22 -17.56 -38.00
N THR A 165 9.46 -18.54 -37.51
CA THR A 165 8.05 -18.36 -37.17
C THR A 165 7.90 -17.66 -35.82
N SER A 166 8.11 -16.34 -35.83
CA SER A 166 7.62 -15.49 -34.74
C SER A 166 6.08 -15.55 -34.73
N VAL A 167 5.51 -16.30 -33.78
CA VAL A 167 4.06 -16.35 -33.56
C VAL A 167 3.62 -15.05 -32.90
N CYS A 168 3.55 -14.00 -33.72
CA CYS A 168 2.92 -12.74 -33.33
C CYS A 168 1.44 -13.01 -33.06
N TYR A 169 0.99 -12.77 -31.83
CA TYR A 169 -0.42 -12.85 -31.44
C TYR A 169 -1.20 -11.63 -31.95
N SER A 170 -1.11 -11.36 -33.26
CA SER A 170 -1.82 -10.29 -33.95
C SER A 170 -3.30 -10.64 -34.15
N ASN A 171 -4.03 -10.78 -33.04
CA ASN A 171 -5.47 -10.55 -33.02
C ASN A 171 -5.68 -9.06 -33.32
N THR A 172 -5.87 -8.72 -34.60
CA THR A 172 -6.26 -7.37 -35.00
C THR A 172 -7.58 -7.03 -34.29
N LYS A 173 -7.52 -6.03 -33.38
CA LYS A 173 -8.65 -5.50 -32.62
C LYS A 173 -9.60 -4.76 -33.57
N GLU A 174 -10.34 -5.48 -34.42
CA GLU A 174 -11.39 -4.91 -35.25
C GLU A 174 -12.60 -4.53 -34.36
N PHE A 175 -12.47 -3.36 -33.74
CA PHE A 175 -13.55 -2.60 -33.12
C PHE A 175 -13.93 -1.47 -34.06
N THR A 176 -15.23 -1.23 -34.24
CA THR A 176 -15.74 -0.31 -35.26
C THR A 176 -15.63 1.16 -34.85
N ASN A 177 -15.80 1.44 -33.54
CA ASN A 177 -15.82 2.79 -32.99
C ASN A 177 -14.97 2.88 -31.71
N VAL A 178 -13.64 2.84 -31.87
CA VAL A 178 -12.71 3.07 -30.75
C VAL A 178 -12.71 4.56 -30.38
N ARG A 179 -13.14 4.88 -29.15
CA ARG A 179 -12.99 6.22 -28.57
C ARG A 179 -11.51 6.49 -28.30
N MET A 180 -10.97 7.63 -28.72
CA MET A 180 -9.52 7.91 -28.63
C MET A 180 -9.14 8.94 -27.55
N CYS A 181 -10.09 9.34 -26.71
CA CYS A 181 -9.88 10.29 -25.60
C CYS A 181 -10.95 10.14 -24.50
N PRO A 182 -10.65 10.55 -23.26
CA PRO A 182 -11.68 10.71 -22.22
C PRO A 182 -12.79 11.70 -22.63
N PRO A 183 -13.97 11.64 -21.99
CA PRO A 183 -14.33 10.74 -20.88
C PRO A 183 -14.66 9.31 -21.35
N TRP A 184 -14.56 8.31 -20.46
CA TRP A 184 -14.68 6.89 -20.80
C TRP A 184 -15.94 6.21 -20.22
N ARG A 185 -16.47 5.21 -20.92
CA ARG A 185 -17.48 4.27 -20.40
C ARG A 185 -16.76 3.12 -19.70
N VAL A 186 -16.81 3.08 -18.36
CA VAL A 186 -15.99 2.20 -17.53
C VAL A 186 -16.80 1.04 -16.94
N LEU A 187 -16.28 -0.18 -17.03
CA LEU A 187 -16.74 -1.31 -16.21
C LEU A 187 -15.72 -1.61 -15.12
N PHE A 188 -16.09 -1.39 -13.86
CA PHE A 188 -15.22 -1.58 -12.70
C PHE A 188 -15.34 -2.99 -12.11
N PHE A 189 -14.24 -3.65 -11.79
CA PHE A 189 -14.18 -4.98 -11.16
C PHE A 189 -13.50 -4.87 -9.79
N GLY A 190 -14.24 -5.05 -8.69
CA GLY A 190 -13.67 -5.00 -7.33
C GLY A 190 -14.48 -5.73 -6.26
N SER A 191 -13.92 -5.90 -5.06
CA SER A 191 -14.53 -6.75 -4.03
C SER A 191 -14.28 -6.39 -2.55
N ASP A 192 -13.42 -5.42 -2.25
CA ASP A 192 -12.89 -5.17 -0.90
C ASP A 192 -12.83 -3.66 -0.54
N THR A 193 -12.19 -3.32 0.57
CA THR A 193 -12.02 -1.92 1.00
C THR A 193 -10.98 -1.15 0.19
N PHE A 194 -9.95 -1.81 -0.34
CA PHE A 194 -8.92 -1.19 -1.18
C PHE A 194 -9.51 -0.75 -2.53
N SER A 195 -10.23 -1.66 -3.19
CA SER A 195 -10.97 -1.39 -4.43
C SER A 195 -12.13 -0.42 -4.28
N LEU A 196 -12.77 -0.34 -3.10
CA LEU A 196 -13.78 0.68 -2.81
C LEU A 196 -13.21 2.12 -2.87
N VAL A 197 -11.93 2.35 -2.56
CA VAL A 197 -11.30 3.67 -2.71
C VAL A 197 -11.21 4.07 -4.19
N ALA A 198 -10.84 3.14 -5.06
CA ALA A 198 -10.80 3.36 -6.51
C ALA A 198 -12.18 3.60 -7.11
N LEU A 199 -13.20 2.81 -6.73
CA LEU A 199 -14.57 3.00 -7.21
C LEU A 199 -15.13 4.38 -6.83
N LYS A 200 -14.86 4.83 -5.59
CA LYS A 200 -15.27 6.17 -5.13
C LYS A 200 -14.65 7.27 -5.99
N ALA A 201 -13.35 7.20 -6.27
CA ALA A 201 -12.67 8.19 -7.10
C ALA A 201 -13.18 8.22 -8.55
N LEU A 202 -13.52 7.07 -9.14
CA LEU A 202 -14.16 7.00 -10.46
C LEU A 202 -15.55 7.64 -10.46
N ASN A 203 -16.36 7.36 -9.43
CA ASN A 203 -17.69 7.97 -9.28
C ASN A 203 -17.62 9.48 -9.02
N GLU A 204 -16.71 9.93 -8.15
CA GLU A 204 -16.45 11.34 -7.91
C GLU A 204 -15.99 12.07 -9.17
N ASN A 205 -15.18 11.42 -10.03
CA ASN A 205 -14.81 11.97 -11.34
C ASN A 205 -15.98 12.00 -12.34
N MET A 206 -16.78 10.93 -12.41
CA MET A 206 -17.98 10.86 -13.25
C MET A 206 -19.00 11.96 -12.90
N LEU A 207 -19.06 12.38 -11.64
CA LEU A 207 -19.94 13.45 -11.16
C LEU A 207 -19.37 14.87 -11.36
N GLN A 208 -18.15 15.03 -11.91
CA GLN A 208 -17.60 16.35 -12.20
C GLN A 208 -18.34 17.04 -13.35
N THR A 209 -18.45 18.36 -13.23
CA THR A 209 -19.01 19.28 -14.24
C THR A 209 -17.94 19.92 -15.13
N GLU A 210 -16.67 19.91 -14.70
CA GLU A 210 -15.55 20.51 -15.44
C GLU A 210 -15.01 19.56 -16.51
N SER A 211 -15.27 19.88 -17.77
CA SER A 211 -14.93 19.02 -18.92
C SER A 211 -13.45 18.69 -19.07
N GLU A 212 -12.54 19.53 -18.56
CA GLU A 212 -11.08 19.33 -18.70
C GLU A 212 -10.50 18.31 -17.71
N SER A 213 -11.20 18.02 -16.59
CA SER A 213 -10.76 17.06 -15.56
C SER A 213 -11.54 15.73 -15.58
N LYS A 214 -12.59 15.65 -16.40
CA LYS A 214 -13.51 14.52 -16.45
C LYS A 214 -12.99 13.40 -17.35
N VAL A 215 -12.59 12.28 -16.76
CA VAL A 215 -12.16 11.07 -17.45
C VAL A 215 -13.19 9.94 -17.44
N VAL A 216 -14.30 10.05 -16.71
CA VAL A 216 -15.40 9.05 -16.70
C VAL A 216 -16.70 9.66 -17.23
N GLU A 217 -17.31 9.00 -18.21
CA GLU A 217 -18.64 9.33 -18.77
C GLU A 217 -19.72 8.52 -18.04
N SER A 218 -19.52 7.20 -17.95
CA SER A 218 -20.41 6.27 -17.28
C SER A 218 -19.62 5.21 -16.53
N LEU A 219 -20.24 4.65 -15.48
CA LEU A 219 -19.61 3.72 -14.55
C LEU A 219 -20.61 2.62 -14.17
N GLU A 220 -20.31 1.39 -14.58
CA GLU A 220 -21.01 0.20 -14.12
C GLU A 220 -20.04 -0.68 -13.31
N VAL A 221 -20.56 -1.54 -12.42
CA VAL A 221 -19.74 -2.27 -11.44
C VAL A 221 -19.99 -3.76 -11.51
N VAL A 222 -18.94 -4.57 -11.47
CA VAL A 222 -18.98 -6.03 -11.40
C VAL A 222 -18.48 -6.47 -10.02
N CYS A 223 -19.33 -7.23 -9.30
CA CYS A 223 -19.04 -7.74 -7.97
C CYS A 223 -19.25 -9.26 -7.88
N PRO A 224 -18.56 -9.95 -6.96
CA PRO A 224 -18.98 -11.28 -6.53
C PRO A 224 -20.39 -11.26 -5.94
N ALA A 225 -21.09 -12.41 -5.96
CA ALA A 225 -22.44 -12.52 -5.40
C ALA A 225 -22.55 -12.15 -3.91
N ALA A 226 -21.51 -12.52 -3.14
CA ALA A 226 -21.38 -12.20 -1.72
C ALA A 226 -21.41 -10.68 -1.47
N ARG A 227 -21.93 -10.27 -0.30
CA ARG A 227 -22.06 -8.86 0.07
C ARG A 227 -20.68 -8.22 0.34
N THR A 228 -20.12 -7.56 -0.65
CA THR A 228 -18.84 -6.83 -0.57
C THR A 228 -19.04 -5.36 -0.17
N PRO A 229 -17.99 -4.66 0.32
CA PRO A 229 -18.02 -3.21 0.50
C PRO A 229 -18.31 -2.46 -0.81
N VAL A 230 -17.80 -2.98 -1.93
CA VAL A 230 -18.00 -2.45 -3.29
C VAL A 230 -19.47 -2.57 -3.70
N LYS A 231 -20.06 -3.78 -3.64
CA LYS A 231 -21.48 -4.04 -3.96
C LYS A 231 -22.40 -3.17 -3.11
N ARG A 232 -22.16 -3.13 -1.79
CA ARG A 232 -22.92 -2.27 -0.86
C ARG A 232 -22.86 -0.79 -1.24
N TYR A 233 -21.68 -0.23 -1.52
CA TYR A 233 -21.56 1.18 -1.88
C TYR A 233 -22.28 1.47 -3.20
N SER A 234 -22.10 0.63 -4.23
CA SER A 234 -22.77 0.76 -5.51
C SER A 234 -24.30 0.75 -5.37
N GLU A 235 -24.84 -0.16 -4.56
CA GLU A 235 -26.27 -0.22 -4.19
C GLU A 235 -26.73 1.06 -3.46
N GLU A 236 -25.92 1.58 -2.52
CA GLU A 236 -26.23 2.78 -1.73
C GLU A 236 -26.23 4.09 -2.55
N ILE A 237 -25.49 4.15 -3.67
CA ILE A 237 -25.47 5.33 -4.57
C ILE A 237 -26.18 5.12 -5.92
N GLY A 238 -26.76 3.95 -6.16
CA GLY A 238 -27.56 3.66 -7.37
C GLY A 238 -26.75 3.38 -8.65
N LEU A 239 -25.49 2.94 -8.55
CA LEU A 239 -24.75 2.44 -9.71
C LEU A 239 -25.30 1.08 -10.18
N THR A 240 -25.25 0.81 -11.48
CA THR A 240 -25.61 -0.51 -12.02
C THR A 240 -24.60 -1.57 -11.56
N VAL A 241 -25.08 -2.58 -10.82
CA VAL A 241 -24.26 -3.71 -10.34
C VAL A 241 -24.57 -4.97 -11.13
N HIS A 242 -23.52 -5.58 -11.66
CA HIS A 242 -23.51 -6.90 -12.28
C HIS A 242 -22.92 -7.93 -11.32
N GLU A 243 -23.53 -9.11 -11.29
CA GLU A 243 -23.02 -10.22 -10.50
C GLU A 243 -22.07 -11.10 -11.31
N TRP A 244 -20.96 -11.53 -10.68
CA TRP A 244 -19.99 -12.42 -11.30
C TRP A 244 -20.46 -13.88 -11.27
N PRO A 245 -20.46 -14.63 -12.40
CA PRO A 245 -19.84 -14.29 -13.68
C PRO A 245 -20.72 -13.44 -14.61
N VAL A 246 -20.16 -12.31 -15.06
CA VAL A 246 -20.83 -11.35 -15.96
C VAL A 246 -20.66 -11.73 -17.44
N LYS A 247 -21.65 -11.39 -18.28
CA LYS A 247 -21.50 -11.30 -19.74
C LYS A 247 -21.29 -9.82 -20.09
N VAL A 248 -20.28 -9.52 -20.89
CA VAL A 248 -19.96 -8.16 -21.33
C VAL A 248 -20.12 -8.10 -22.85
N ASP A 249 -21.01 -7.24 -23.32
CA ASP A 249 -21.21 -7.00 -24.74
C ASP A 249 -20.06 -6.16 -25.31
N ARG A 250 -19.63 -6.47 -26.53
CA ARG A 250 -18.55 -5.74 -27.22
C ARG A 250 -18.92 -4.28 -27.43
N GLU A 251 -17.94 -3.40 -27.31
CA GLU A 251 -18.06 -1.95 -27.53
C GLU A 251 -19.09 -1.23 -26.62
N LYS A 252 -19.73 -1.91 -25.65
CA LYS A 252 -20.58 -1.25 -24.63
C LYS A 252 -19.75 -0.34 -23.71
N PHE A 253 -18.53 -0.76 -23.39
CA PHE A 253 -17.57 -0.06 -22.54
C PHE A 253 -16.26 0.16 -23.30
N ASP A 254 -15.56 1.24 -23.02
CA ASP A 254 -14.29 1.58 -23.67
C ASP A 254 -13.11 0.87 -22.99
N VAL A 255 -13.16 0.77 -21.66
CA VAL A 255 -12.08 0.22 -20.81
C VAL A 255 -12.67 -0.45 -19.56
N GLY A 256 -12.06 -1.57 -19.14
CA GLY A 256 -12.30 -2.16 -17.83
C GLY A 256 -11.27 -1.66 -16.81
N VAL A 257 -11.69 -1.45 -15.56
CA VAL A 257 -10.78 -1.12 -14.45
C VAL A 257 -10.90 -2.19 -13.38
N LEU A 258 -9.83 -2.94 -13.14
CA LEU A 258 -9.77 -4.00 -12.14
C LEU A 258 -8.96 -3.58 -10.92
N VAL A 259 -9.51 -3.84 -9.73
CA VAL A 259 -8.82 -3.59 -8.45
C VAL A 259 -9.26 -4.67 -7.46
N SER A 260 -8.33 -5.48 -6.95
CA SER A 260 -8.58 -6.47 -5.87
C SER A 260 -9.89 -7.28 -6.03
N PHE A 261 -10.12 -7.84 -7.23
CA PHE A 261 -11.36 -8.54 -7.56
C PHE A 261 -11.37 -10.03 -7.15
N GLY A 262 -10.20 -10.64 -6.98
CA GLY A 262 -10.06 -12.03 -6.49
C GLY A 262 -10.61 -13.11 -7.43
N LYS A 263 -10.78 -12.82 -8.72
CA LYS A 263 -11.19 -13.78 -9.77
C LYS A 263 -10.29 -13.61 -11.00
N LEU A 264 -9.98 -14.72 -11.67
CA LEU A 264 -9.35 -14.68 -12.99
C LEU A 264 -10.37 -14.18 -14.02
N ILE A 265 -10.01 -13.16 -14.80
CA ILE A 265 -10.86 -12.66 -15.89
C ILE A 265 -10.64 -13.51 -17.16
N PRO A 266 -11.68 -14.15 -17.73
CA PRO A 266 -11.55 -14.87 -18.99
C PRO A 266 -11.19 -13.94 -20.16
N GLY A 267 -10.35 -14.40 -21.08
CA GLY A 267 -9.93 -13.61 -22.25
C GLY A 267 -11.09 -13.06 -23.11
N ARG A 268 -12.25 -13.75 -23.15
CA ARG A 268 -13.47 -13.25 -23.81
C ARG A 268 -14.04 -11.97 -23.21
N ILE A 269 -13.78 -11.70 -21.92
CA ILE A 269 -14.20 -10.48 -21.23
C ILE A 269 -13.15 -9.38 -21.45
N ILE A 270 -11.85 -9.71 -21.36
CA ILE A 270 -10.76 -8.76 -21.69
C ILE A 270 -10.93 -8.25 -23.13
N ASN A 271 -11.20 -9.15 -24.08
CA ASN A 271 -11.38 -8.86 -25.51
C ASN A 271 -12.77 -8.29 -25.89
N ALA A 272 -13.56 -7.84 -24.90
CA ALA A 272 -14.81 -7.10 -25.12
C ALA A 272 -14.60 -5.57 -25.17
N PHE A 273 -13.52 -5.09 -24.55
CA PHE A 273 -13.17 -3.67 -24.43
C PHE A 273 -12.14 -3.26 -25.50
N PRO A 274 -12.30 -2.10 -26.16
CA PRO A 274 -11.27 -1.50 -27.01
C PRO A 274 -9.90 -1.39 -26.32
N HIS A 275 -9.86 -0.77 -25.14
CA HIS A 275 -8.64 -0.57 -24.34
C HIS A 275 -8.41 -1.68 -23.30
N GLY A 276 -8.95 -2.89 -23.55
CA GLY A 276 -8.79 -4.03 -22.66
C GLY A 276 -9.24 -3.74 -21.23
N ILE A 277 -8.45 -4.20 -20.26
CA ILE A 277 -8.69 -3.98 -18.83
C ILE A 277 -7.37 -3.55 -18.18
N ILE A 278 -7.36 -2.40 -17.52
CA ILE A 278 -6.23 -1.97 -16.69
C ILE A 278 -6.43 -2.44 -15.23
N ASN A 279 -5.32 -2.76 -14.54
CA ASN A 279 -5.33 -3.18 -13.14
C ASN A 279 -4.46 -2.27 -12.27
N ILE A 280 -4.95 -1.95 -11.06
CA ILE A 280 -4.17 -1.29 -10.01
C ILE A 280 -3.50 -2.38 -9.17
N HIS A 281 -2.23 -2.68 -9.46
CA HIS A 281 -1.46 -3.66 -8.70
C HIS A 281 -0.60 -2.98 -7.62
N PRO A 282 -0.82 -3.23 -6.32
CA PRO A 282 -0.12 -2.53 -5.24
C PRO A 282 1.26 -3.13 -4.93
N SER A 283 2.12 -3.19 -5.95
CA SER A 283 3.57 -3.36 -5.83
C SER A 283 4.31 -2.68 -6.99
N LEU A 284 5.64 -2.65 -6.90
CA LEU A 284 6.54 -2.32 -8.01
C LEU A 284 6.80 -3.59 -8.85
N LEU A 285 5.92 -3.86 -9.82
CA LEU A 285 6.09 -4.97 -10.76
C LEU A 285 7.43 -4.85 -11.50
N PRO A 286 8.17 -5.96 -11.73
CA PRO A 286 7.75 -7.35 -11.58
C PRO A 286 7.85 -7.96 -10.16
N ARG A 287 8.24 -7.19 -9.13
CA ARG A 287 8.25 -7.67 -7.74
C ARG A 287 6.81 -7.85 -7.23
N TRP A 288 6.57 -8.92 -6.47
CA TRP A 288 5.28 -9.25 -5.84
C TRP A 288 4.08 -9.40 -6.79
N ARG A 289 4.24 -10.18 -7.86
CA ARG A 289 3.10 -10.73 -8.63
C ARG A 289 2.24 -11.64 -7.75
N GLY A 290 0.91 -11.55 -7.81
CA GLY A 290 -0.01 -12.45 -7.11
C GLY A 290 -0.90 -11.80 -6.05
N ALA A 291 -1.44 -12.64 -5.17
CA ALA A 291 -2.64 -12.33 -4.39
C ALA A 291 -2.45 -11.54 -3.08
N ALA A 292 -1.22 -11.33 -2.59
CA ALA A 292 -0.99 -10.60 -1.33
C ALA A 292 0.25 -9.67 -1.30
N PRO A 293 0.53 -8.86 -2.35
CA PRO A 293 1.73 -8.03 -2.45
C PRO A 293 2.00 -7.14 -1.23
N ILE A 294 0.95 -6.51 -0.69
CA ILE A 294 1.05 -5.56 0.43
C ILE A 294 1.55 -6.26 1.71
N SER A 295 1.08 -7.49 1.99
CA SER A 295 1.60 -8.30 3.09
C SER A 295 3.03 -8.76 2.84
N HIS A 296 3.37 -9.23 1.63
CA HIS A 296 4.72 -9.71 1.32
C HIS A 296 5.78 -8.60 1.36
N THR A 297 5.44 -7.39 0.94
CA THR A 297 6.28 -6.18 1.11
C THR A 297 6.69 -5.99 2.57
N ILE A 298 5.72 -6.06 3.50
CA ILE A 298 5.98 -5.92 4.94
C ILE A 298 6.73 -7.12 5.52
N LEU A 299 6.37 -8.35 5.13
CA LEU A 299 6.98 -9.59 5.60
C LEU A 299 8.48 -9.66 5.28
N ASN A 300 8.86 -9.26 4.07
CA ASN A 300 10.26 -9.29 3.61
C ASN A 300 11.06 -8.06 4.10
N GLY A 301 10.40 -7.10 4.76
CA GLY A 301 11.04 -5.89 5.27
C GLY A 301 11.43 -4.89 4.18
N ASP A 302 10.72 -4.87 3.05
CA ASP A 302 10.98 -3.94 1.95
C ASP A 302 10.85 -2.49 2.44
N THR A 303 11.89 -1.67 2.21
CA THR A 303 11.88 -0.24 2.56
C THR A 303 11.09 0.62 1.56
N HIS A 304 10.72 0.04 0.42
CA HIS A 304 10.01 0.71 -0.67
C HIS A 304 8.91 -0.20 -1.20
N ALA A 305 7.72 0.37 -1.32
CA ALA A 305 6.55 -0.18 -2.00
C ALA A 305 6.25 0.68 -3.23
N GLY A 306 5.09 0.44 -3.85
CA GLY A 306 4.59 1.29 -4.91
C GLY A 306 3.31 0.73 -5.50
N VAL A 307 2.83 1.38 -6.55
CA VAL A 307 1.70 0.88 -7.35
C VAL A 307 2.12 0.85 -8.81
N SER A 308 1.71 -0.21 -9.50
CA SER A 308 1.80 -0.35 -10.95
C SER A 308 0.39 -0.34 -11.53
N ILE A 309 0.15 0.52 -12.53
CA ILE A 309 -0.99 0.38 -13.45
C ILE A 309 -0.52 -0.48 -14.61
N MET A 310 -1.18 -1.61 -14.82
CA MET A 310 -0.79 -2.60 -15.84
C MET A 310 -1.97 -2.97 -16.74
N GLU A 311 -1.70 -3.46 -17.95
CA GLU A 311 -2.70 -4.20 -18.73
C GLU A 311 -2.95 -5.62 -18.17
N LEU A 312 -4.18 -6.12 -18.32
CA LEU A 312 -4.49 -7.55 -18.17
C LEU A 312 -4.17 -8.33 -19.46
N ARG A 313 -3.14 -9.17 -19.41
CA ARG A 313 -2.97 -10.27 -20.37
C ARG A 313 -3.77 -11.51 -19.92
N PRO A 314 -4.32 -12.33 -20.83
CA PRO A 314 -5.14 -13.49 -20.46
C PRO A 314 -4.31 -14.65 -19.87
N LYS A 315 -5.01 -15.56 -19.18
CA LYS A 315 -4.51 -16.83 -18.57
C LYS A 315 -3.55 -16.72 -17.39
N HIS A 316 -2.86 -15.58 -17.20
CA HIS A 316 -1.86 -15.40 -16.14
C HIS A 316 -2.16 -14.15 -15.30
N PHE A 317 -1.78 -14.17 -14.02
CA PHE A 317 -1.87 -13.01 -13.14
C PHE A 317 -0.61 -12.16 -13.23
N ASP A 318 -0.80 -10.83 -13.27
CA ASP A 318 0.20 -9.80 -12.98
C ASP A 318 1.49 -9.82 -13.83
N ILE A 319 1.43 -10.40 -15.03
CA ILE A 319 2.55 -10.44 -16.00
C ILE A 319 2.49 -9.33 -17.06
N GLY A 320 1.35 -8.62 -17.18
CA GLY A 320 1.10 -7.72 -18.31
C GLY A 320 1.91 -6.42 -18.26
N PRO A 321 2.03 -5.71 -19.40
CA PRO A 321 2.76 -4.46 -19.52
C PRO A 321 2.41 -3.43 -18.46
N ILE A 322 3.41 -2.66 -18.07
CA ILE A 322 3.25 -1.54 -17.14
C ILE A 322 3.01 -0.28 -17.96
N LEU A 323 1.90 0.40 -17.66
CA LEU A 323 1.50 1.69 -18.23
C LEU A 323 2.03 2.86 -17.39
N LEU A 324 1.92 2.75 -16.06
CA LEU A 324 2.48 3.71 -15.09
C LEU A 324 2.96 2.97 -13.85
N GLN A 325 3.99 3.48 -13.18
CA GLN A 325 4.45 2.97 -11.89
C GLN A 325 4.98 4.11 -11.02
N GLU A 326 4.69 4.11 -9.72
CA GLU A 326 5.20 5.10 -8.77
C GLU A 326 5.59 4.44 -7.43
N THR A 327 6.75 4.84 -6.91
CA THR A 327 7.36 4.33 -5.68
C THR A 327 6.90 5.11 -4.46
N LEU A 328 6.70 4.41 -3.34
CA LEU A 328 6.39 4.96 -2.03
C LEU A 328 7.32 4.31 -0.99
N SER A 329 8.10 5.11 -0.27
CA SER A 329 8.89 4.60 0.86
C SER A 329 7.95 4.06 1.95
N VAL A 330 8.19 2.83 2.41
CA VAL A 330 7.37 2.19 3.44
C VAL A 330 7.63 2.89 4.78
N PRO A 331 6.60 3.44 5.46
CA PRO A 331 6.81 4.09 6.75
C PRO A 331 7.37 3.12 7.79
N GLU A 332 8.21 3.62 8.69
CA GLU A 332 8.75 2.78 9.77
C GLU A 332 7.62 2.15 10.59
N ARG A 333 7.75 0.88 10.92
CA ARG A 333 6.76 0.09 11.69
C ARG A 333 5.34 0.05 11.08
N CYS A 334 5.17 0.37 9.80
CA CYS A 334 3.88 0.30 9.11
C CYS A 334 3.29 -1.13 9.10
N SER A 335 1.98 -1.27 9.33
CA SER A 335 1.24 -2.52 9.10
C SER A 335 0.80 -2.68 7.65
N SER A 336 0.48 -3.90 7.23
CA SER A 336 -0.09 -4.15 5.89
C SER A 336 -1.42 -3.41 5.66
N SER A 337 -2.23 -3.14 6.69
CA SER A 337 -3.43 -2.32 6.56
C SER A 337 -3.11 -0.85 6.33
N GLN A 338 -2.17 -0.29 7.09
CA GLN A 338 -1.74 1.11 6.91
C GLN A 338 -1.06 1.33 5.55
N LEU A 339 -0.27 0.35 5.09
CA LEU A 339 0.33 0.39 3.76
C LEU A 339 -0.74 0.27 2.67
N ALA A 340 -1.80 -0.52 2.87
CA ALA A 340 -2.92 -0.59 1.94
C ALA A 340 -3.67 0.74 1.81
N ASP A 341 -3.89 1.47 2.91
CA ASP A 341 -4.52 2.81 2.86
C ASP A 341 -3.68 3.80 2.03
N LEU A 342 -2.35 3.78 2.21
CA LEU A 342 -1.42 4.63 1.46
C LEU A 342 -1.36 4.26 -0.04
N LEU A 343 -1.25 2.97 -0.35
CA LEU A 343 -1.20 2.46 -1.72
C LEU A 343 -2.55 2.61 -2.44
N ALA A 344 -3.68 2.64 -1.73
CA ALA A 344 -4.99 2.90 -2.35
C ALA A 344 -5.09 4.35 -2.88
N VAL A 345 -4.59 5.33 -2.12
CA VAL A 345 -4.53 6.74 -2.54
C VAL A 345 -3.57 6.92 -3.71
N LEU A 346 -2.40 6.27 -3.66
CA LEU A 346 -1.43 6.29 -4.77
C LEU A 346 -2.00 5.61 -6.03
N GLY A 347 -2.72 4.50 -5.87
CA GLY A 347 -3.38 3.79 -6.96
C GLY A 347 -4.48 4.60 -7.62
N VAL A 348 -5.29 5.36 -6.86
CA VAL A 348 -6.25 6.32 -7.42
C VAL A 348 -5.57 7.39 -8.26
N LYS A 349 -4.48 7.99 -7.75
CA LYS A 349 -3.69 9.01 -8.47
C LYS A 349 -3.22 8.47 -9.82
N LEU A 350 -2.60 7.28 -9.84
CA LEU A 350 -2.10 6.67 -11.07
C LEU A 350 -3.22 6.18 -12.00
N MET A 351 -4.32 5.63 -11.47
CA MET A 351 -5.47 5.19 -12.27
C MET A 351 -6.08 6.36 -13.05
N LEU A 352 -6.32 7.50 -12.39
CA LEU A 352 -6.88 8.69 -13.04
C LEU A 352 -5.89 9.31 -14.04
N ALA A 353 -4.58 9.30 -13.74
CA ALA A 353 -3.54 9.71 -14.68
C ALA A 353 -3.49 8.78 -15.92
N ALA A 354 -3.59 7.46 -15.71
CA ALA A 354 -3.63 6.48 -16.78
C ALA A 354 -4.85 6.65 -17.69
N LEU A 355 -6.04 6.83 -17.10
CA LEU A 355 -7.27 7.11 -17.84
C LEU A 355 -7.21 8.47 -18.58
N CYS A 356 -6.40 9.43 -18.14
CA CYS A 356 -6.29 10.73 -18.82
C CYS A 356 -5.60 10.65 -20.19
N ASP A 357 -4.58 9.77 -20.33
CA ASP A 357 -3.76 9.64 -21.55
C ASP A 357 -3.64 8.18 -22.04
N LEU A 358 -4.66 7.36 -21.78
CA LEU A 358 -4.61 5.90 -21.95
C LEU A 358 -4.10 5.45 -23.33
N PRO A 359 -4.59 5.96 -24.47
CA PRO A 359 -4.12 5.50 -25.77
C PRO A 359 -2.65 5.84 -26.06
N THR A 360 -2.07 6.84 -25.38
CA THR A 360 -0.64 7.15 -25.48
C THR A 360 0.19 6.22 -24.63
N LEU A 361 -0.30 5.84 -23.44
CA LEU A 361 0.35 4.86 -22.59
C LEU A 361 0.32 3.45 -23.20
N GLU A 362 -0.77 3.04 -23.84
CA GLU A 362 -0.85 1.79 -24.63
C GLU A 362 0.23 1.75 -25.74
N ARG A 363 0.47 2.88 -26.44
CA ARG A 363 1.52 2.97 -27.48
C ARG A 363 2.94 3.03 -26.92
N LEU A 364 3.09 3.21 -25.61
CA LEU A 364 4.37 3.28 -24.90
C LEU A 364 4.50 2.14 -23.87
N GLU A 365 3.66 1.10 -23.96
CA GLU A 365 3.60 0.04 -22.95
C GLU A 365 4.93 -0.72 -22.85
N ILE A 366 5.37 -0.99 -21.62
CA ILE A 366 6.62 -1.70 -21.37
C ILE A 366 6.29 -3.07 -20.79
N GLU A 367 6.51 -4.13 -21.58
CA GLU A 367 6.45 -5.52 -21.10
C GLU A 367 7.40 -5.74 -19.92
N GLN A 368 6.96 -6.49 -18.92
CA GLN A 368 7.69 -6.60 -17.66
C GLN A 368 9.03 -7.32 -17.82
N SER A 369 10.07 -6.80 -17.15
CA SER A 369 11.38 -7.44 -17.05
C SER A 369 11.26 -8.87 -16.51
N SER A 370 12.06 -9.79 -17.05
CA SER A 370 12.28 -11.13 -16.51
C SER A 370 13.16 -11.13 -15.26
N SER A 371 13.94 -10.07 -15.04
CA SER A 371 14.75 -9.87 -13.83
C SER A 371 13.95 -9.16 -12.74
N GLY A 372 14.14 -9.57 -11.49
CA GLY A 372 13.44 -9.01 -10.32
C GLY A 372 12.03 -9.55 -10.07
N VAL A 373 11.58 -10.56 -10.84
CA VAL A 373 10.29 -11.24 -10.63
C VAL A 373 10.26 -11.89 -9.25
N THR A 374 9.26 -11.56 -8.44
CA THR A 374 8.94 -12.32 -7.21
C THR A 374 7.44 -12.53 -7.08
N TYR A 375 7.05 -13.55 -6.31
CA TYR A 375 5.65 -13.93 -6.12
C TYR A 375 5.18 -13.63 -4.70
N ALA A 376 3.97 -13.07 -4.59
CA ALA A 376 3.28 -12.78 -3.35
C ALA A 376 2.05 -13.70 -3.20
N PRO A 377 2.25 -14.99 -2.87
CA PRO A 377 1.15 -15.94 -2.69
C PRO A 377 0.19 -15.50 -1.59
N LYS A 378 -1.07 -15.93 -1.70
CA LYS A 378 -2.12 -15.62 -0.72
C LYS A 378 -1.68 -16.06 0.69
N ILE A 379 -1.87 -15.19 1.68
CA ILE A 379 -1.57 -15.51 3.08
C ILE A 379 -2.42 -16.69 3.57
N THR A 380 -1.78 -17.73 4.06
CA THR A 380 -2.38 -19.00 4.50
C THR A 380 -2.22 -19.21 6.01
N PRO A 381 -3.13 -19.98 6.66
CA PRO A 381 -2.84 -20.57 7.95
C PRO A 381 -1.54 -21.39 7.88
N GLY A 382 -0.65 -21.21 8.85
CA GLY A 382 0.74 -21.67 8.76
C GLY A 382 1.71 -20.50 8.75
N MET A 383 1.43 -19.44 7.97
CA MET A 383 2.20 -18.18 8.02
C MET A 383 2.01 -17.40 9.32
N ASP A 384 1.01 -17.78 10.12
CA ASP A 384 0.70 -17.22 11.44
C ASP A 384 1.33 -18.00 12.61
N LEU A 385 2.07 -19.07 12.35
CA LEU A 385 2.83 -19.80 13.37
C LEU A 385 4.12 -19.05 13.73
N VAL A 386 4.44 -18.88 15.01
CA VAL A 386 5.68 -18.24 15.46
C VAL A 386 6.73 -19.29 15.82
N ASP A 387 7.88 -19.24 15.16
CA ASP A 387 9.10 -19.93 15.55
C ASP A 387 9.92 -19.01 16.46
N TRP A 388 9.93 -19.27 17.78
CA TRP A 388 10.66 -18.43 18.74
C TRP A 388 12.16 -18.67 18.70
N GLU A 389 12.60 -19.87 18.31
CA GLU A 389 13.99 -20.30 18.31
C GLU A 389 14.79 -19.70 17.17
N ASN A 390 14.21 -19.65 15.97
CA ASN A 390 14.91 -19.25 14.76
C ASN A 390 14.62 -17.80 14.31
N SER A 391 13.48 -17.23 14.70
CA SER A 391 13.08 -15.87 14.30
C SER A 391 13.68 -14.79 15.20
N THR A 392 14.13 -13.69 14.61
CA THR A 392 14.56 -12.49 15.36
C THR A 392 13.37 -11.64 15.82
N VAL A 393 13.63 -10.67 16.72
CA VAL A 393 12.70 -9.59 17.06
C VAL A 393 12.16 -8.91 15.79
N CYS A 394 13.03 -8.65 14.82
CA CYS A 394 12.68 -8.01 13.55
C CYS A 394 11.79 -8.90 12.67
N ASP A 395 12.01 -10.21 12.65
CA ASP A 395 11.23 -11.14 11.83
C ASP A 395 9.82 -11.32 12.40
N ILE A 396 9.68 -11.46 13.72
CA ILE A 396 8.35 -11.56 14.38
C ILE A 396 7.59 -10.23 14.26
N ASP A 397 8.28 -9.09 14.36
CA ASP A 397 7.69 -7.76 14.14
C ASP A 397 7.17 -7.58 12.69
N ARG A 398 7.93 -8.02 11.68
CA ARG A 398 7.50 -8.07 10.28
C ARG A 398 6.34 -9.05 10.09
N GLN A 399 6.42 -10.24 10.67
CA GLN A 399 5.38 -11.28 10.61
C GLN A 399 4.05 -10.73 11.13
N TYR A 400 4.06 -10.20 12.35
CA TYR A 400 2.89 -9.56 12.96
C TYR A 400 2.33 -8.45 12.07
N ARG A 401 3.14 -7.45 11.72
CA ARG A 401 2.69 -6.30 10.92
C ARG A 401 2.20 -6.67 9.52
N GLY A 402 2.75 -7.73 8.92
CA GLY A 402 2.39 -8.21 7.59
C GLY A 402 1.04 -8.90 7.53
N ILE A 403 0.67 -9.66 8.56
CA ILE A 403 -0.53 -10.53 8.53
C ILE A 403 -1.66 -10.14 9.50
N ILE A 404 -1.43 -9.27 10.50
CA ILE A 404 -2.42 -8.96 11.57
C ILE A 404 -3.79 -8.50 11.07
N ALA A 405 -3.86 -7.86 9.89
CA ALA A 405 -5.10 -7.46 9.25
C ALA A 405 -5.97 -8.65 8.76
N ILE A 406 -5.36 -9.82 8.61
CA ILE A 406 -5.97 -11.06 8.10
C ILE A 406 -6.12 -12.08 9.24
N MET A 407 -5.06 -12.27 10.04
CA MET A 407 -5.01 -13.24 11.14
C MET A 407 -3.99 -12.85 12.22
N PRO A 408 -4.24 -13.12 13.51
CA PRO A 408 -3.26 -12.92 14.57
C PRO A 408 -2.18 -14.01 14.56
N LEU A 409 -0.99 -13.70 15.06
CA LEU A 409 0.06 -14.69 15.34
C LEU A 409 -0.43 -15.77 16.32
N ARG A 410 0.16 -16.96 16.22
CA ARG A 410 -0.15 -18.15 17.01
C ARG A 410 1.10 -18.89 17.47
N SER A 411 0.95 -19.52 18.62
CA SER A 411 1.92 -20.38 19.28
C SER A 411 1.14 -21.35 20.16
N LYS A 412 1.77 -22.40 20.69
CA LYS A 412 1.25 -23.01 21.93
C LYS A 412 1.84 -22.34 23.16
N TYR A 413 1.22 -22.56 24.30
CA TYR A 413 1.76 -22.40 25.64
C TYR A 413 1.19 -23.54 26.49
N ASP A 414 2.04 -24.36 27.11
CA ASP A 414 1.60 -25.49 27.95
C ASP A 414 0.69 -26.48 27.18
N GLY A 415 1.00 -26.75 25.90
CA GLY A 415 0.19 -27.58 25.01
C GLY A 415 -1.06 -26.90 24.42
N GLU A 416 -1.65 -25.89 25.09
CA GLU A 416 -2.81 -25.15 24.59
C GLU A 416 -2.44 -24.13 23.50
N GLN A 417 -3.29 -24.02 22.46
CA GLN A 417 -3.11 -23.03 21.39
C GLN A 417 -3.43 -21.61 21.87
N VAL A 418 -2.48 -20.70 21.71
CA VAL A 418 -2.60 -19.26 22.00
C VAL A 418 -2.61 -18.46 20.70
N LYS A 419 -3.52 -17.48 20.60
CA LYS A 419 -3.45 -16.39 19.60
C LYS A 419 -2.99 -15.10 20.26
N LEU A 420 -2.04 -14.41 19.64
CA LEU A 420 -1.36 -13.23 20.17
C LEU A 420 -1.86 -11.96 19.49
N TYR A 421 -2.11 -10.91 20.28
CA TYR A 421 -2.68 -9.64 19.81
C TYR A 421 -1.99 -8.46 20.51
N ASP A 422 -2.04 -7.31 19.85
CA ASP A 422 -1.56 -6.03 20.35
C ASP A 422 -0.06 -6.13 20.71
N MET A 423 0.75 -6.45 19.71
CA MET A 423 2.20 -6.39 19.81
C MET A 423 2.63 -4.95 20.06
N ILE A 424 3.42 -4.71 21.11
CA ILE A 424 3.97 -3.38 21.41
C ILE A 424 5.14 -3.04 20.49
N PRO A 425 5.46 -1.76 20.28
CA PRO A 425 6.67 -1.37 19.54
C PRO A 425 7.93 -1.96 20.14
N ILE A 426 8.82 -2.51 19.32
CA ILE A 426 10.07 -3.14 19.79
C ILE A 426 10.98 -2.14 20.52
N ASN A 427 11.01 -0.90 20.03
CA ASN A 427 11.71 0.24 20.63
C ASN A 427 11.00 0.82 21.88
N ALA A 428 9.85 0.28 22.27
CA ALA A 428 9.23 0.59 23.55
C ALA A 428 9.67 -0.37 24.67
N ILE A 429 10.43 -1.43 24.37
CA ILE A 429 10.90 -2.40 25.36
C ILE A 429 12.30 -1.97 25.85
N PRO A 430 12.48 -1.58 27.13
CA PRO A 430 13.76 -1.08 27.62
C PRO A 430 14.64 -2.20 28.20
N ASP A 431 15.84 -2.39 27.62
CA ASP A 431 16.72 -3.54 27.89
C ASP A 431 17.22 -3.62 29.34
N ASP A 432 17.46 -2.48 30.00
CA ASP A 432 17.88 -2.41 31.40
C ASP A 432 16.84 -3.03 32.36
N VAL A 433 15.56 -2.75 32.08
CA VAL A 433 14.42 -3.32 32.83
C VAL A 433 14.22 -4.81 32.49
N ILE A 434 14.63 -5.26 31.30
CA ILE A 434 14.67 -6.69 30.97
C ILE A 434 15.74 -7.38 31.82
N ASP A 435 17.00 -6.95 31.73
CA ASP A 435 18.13 -7.66 32.34
C ASP A 435 18.03 -7.73 33.88
N GLU A 436 17.64 -6.63 34.55
CA GLU A 436 17.40 -6.63 36.00
C GLU A 436 16.27 -7.60 36.42
N ARG A 437 15.36 -7.94 35.50
CA ARG A 437 14.25 -8.89 35.73
C ARG A 437 14.61 -10.32 35.32
N VAL A 438 15.38 -10.50 34.25
CA VAL A 438 15.97 -11.78 33.86
C VAL A 438 16.86 -12.32 34.98
N GLN A 439 17.78 -11.50 35.51
CA GLN A 439 18.71 -11.91 36.55
C GLN A 439 17.98 -12.40 37.81
N ARG A 440 16.92 -11.71 38.23
CA ARG A 440 16.11 -12.11 39.40
C ARG A 440 15.23 -13.34 39.16
N LEU A 441 14.60 -13.47 37.99
CA LEU A 441 13.66 -14.57 37.72
C LEU A 441 14.35 -15.86 37.28
N TYR A 442 15.29 -15.75 36.35
CA TYR A 442 15.94 -16.91 35.72
C TYR A 442 17.33 -17.23 36.29
N LYS A 443 17.88 -16.38 37.17
CA LYS A 443 19.20 -16.55 37.82
C LYS A 443 20.38 -16.67 36.84
N VAL A 444 20.22 -16.13 35.63
CA VAL A 444 21.27 -16.00 34.60
C VAL A 444 21.78 -14.57 34.52
N THR A 445 23.04 -14.36 34.15
CA THR A 445 23.66 -13.03 34.12
C THR A 445 23.24 -12.16 32.93
N SER A 446 22.80 -12.76 31.82
CA SER A 446 22.42 -12.06 30.58
C SER A 446 21.11 -12.62 29.99
N SER A 447 20.29 -11.74 29.41
CA SER A 447 19.09 -12.09 28.63
C SER A 447 19.34 -13.04 27.45
N THR A 448 20.56 -13.11 26.90
CA THR A 448 20.90 -14.07 25.83
C THR A 448 20.91 -15.52 26.30
N MET A 449 21.13 -15.78 27.59
CA MET A 449 21.12 -17.12 28.20
C MET A 449 19.71 -17.64 28.49
N VAL A 450 18.68 -16.81 28.34
CA VAL A 450 17.28 -17.21 28.53
C VAL A 450 16.82 -17.95 27.27
N PRO A 451 16.33 -19.20 27.37
CA PRO A 451 15.80 -19.92 26.21
C PRO A 451 14.66 -19.17 25.52
N PRO A 452 14.49 -19.31 24.20
CA PRO A 452 13.30 -18.85 23.48
C PRO A 452 11.99 -19.39 24.06
N GLY A 453 10.89 -18.70 23.76
CA GLY A 453 9.56 -19.00 24.30
C GLY A 453 9.34 -18.60 25.77
N ARG A 454 10.39 -18.28 26.52
CA ARG A 454 10.31 -17.83 27.92
C ARG A 454 9.66 -16.46 28.05
N THR A 455 9.11 -16.16 29.22
CA THR A 455 8.12 -15.08 29.42
C THR A 455 8.44 -14.12 30.56
N LEU A 456 8.25 -12.82 30.35
CA LEU A 456 8.33 -11.79 31.39
C LEU A 456 7.10 -10.86 31.32
N PHE A 457 6.46 -10.57 32.46
CA PHE A 457 5.32 -9.64 32.49
C PHE A 457 5.75 -8.22 32.89
N LEU A 458 5.71 -7.26 31.95
CA LEU A 458 5.97 -5.85 32.24
C LEU A 458 4.71 -5.15 32.77
N LYS A 459 4.64 -4.96 34.08
CA LYS A 459 3.51 -4.32 34.77
C LYS A 459 3.18 -2.91 34.25
N HIS A 460 4.19 -2.10 33.92
CA HIS A 460 3.98 -0.73 33.44
C HIS A 460 3.29 -0.67 32.06
N GLN A 461 3.67 -1.58 31.15
CA GLN A 461 3.14 -1.63 29.77
C GLN A 461 1.96 -2.59 29.61
N GLN A 462 1.60 -3.31 30.68
CA GLN A 462 0.55 -4.33 30.71
C GLN A 462 0.72 -5.34 29.55
N CYS A 463 1.93 -5.86 29.36
CA CYS A 463 2.27 -6.82 28.31
C CYS A 463 3.03 -8.05 28.84
N VAL A 464 2.86 -9.19 28.18
CA VAL A 464 3.76 -10.35 28.32
C VAL A 464 4.81 -10.23 27.22
N LEU A 465 6.07 -10.07 27.61
CA LEU A 465 7.22 -10.30 26.74
C LEU A 465 7.42 -11.81 26.55
N ILE A 466 7.79 -12.20 25.34
CA ILE A 466 8.21 -13.56 24.98
C ILE A 466 9.61 -13.46 24.37
N LYS A 467 10.54 -14.28 24.84
CA LYS A 467 11.91 -14.39 24.32
C LYS A 467 11.86 -15.04 22.94
N CYS A 468 12.49 -14.42 21.96
CA CYS A 468 12.78 -15.01 20.65
C CYS A 468 14.29 -15.26 20.54
N LYS A 469 14.85 -15.46 19.34
CA LYS A 469 16.27 -15.74 19.13
C LYS A 469 17.20 -14.71 19.76
N ASP A 470 17.11 -13.46 19.33
CA ASP A 470 18.06 -12.38 19.64
C ASP A 470 17.55 -11.40 20.72
N GLY A 471 16.24 -11.31 20.95
CA GLY A 471 15.66 -10.40 21.94
C GLY A 471 14.29 -10.81 22.45
N TRP A 472 13.45 -9.82 22.78
CA TRP A 472 12.10 -10.00 23.34
C TRP A 472 11.05 -9.26 22.52
N VAL A 473 9.85 -9.82 22.43
CA VAL A 473 8.68 -9.17 21.82
C VAL A 473 7.49 -9.21 22.76
N GLY A 474 6.75 -8.10 22.91
CA GLY A 474 5.68 -7.96 23.90
C GLY A 474 4.28 -7.93 23.31
N PHE A 475 3.31 -8.58 23.96
CA PHE A 475 1.90 -8.61 23.57
C PHE A 475 0.98 -8.20 24.73
N GLN A 476 -0.01 -7.34 24.49
CA GLN A 476 -0.95 -6.87 25.53
C GLN A 476 -2.23 -7.72 25.66
N ARG A 477 -2.61 -8.47 24.62
CA ARG A 477 -3.78 -9.37 24.66
C ARG A 477 -3.49 -10.74 24.08
N MET A 478 -4.11 -11.76 24.66
CA MET A 478 -3.93 -13.17 24.30
C MET A 478 -5.29 -13.86 24.21
N ARG A 479 -5.39 -14.95 23.43
CA ARG A 479 -6.59 -15.80 23.38
C ARG A 479 -6.21 -17.27 23.35
N MET A 480 -6.56 -17.97 24.42
CA MET A 480 -6.68 -19.44 24.47
C MET A 480 -8.18 -19.76 24.36
N ASN A 481 -8.71 -20.63 25.22
CA ASN A 481 -10.14 -20.89 25.38
C ASN A 481 -11.01 -19.62 25.51
N LYS A 482 -10.47 -18.53 26.09
CA LYS A 482 -11.08 -17.19 26.13
C LYS A 482 -10.03 -16.10 25.81
N LYS A 483 -10.48 -14.93 25.32
CA LYS A 483 -9.61 -13.74 25.14
C LYS A 483 -9.38 -13.06 26.49
N MET A 484 -8.14 -12.65 26.77
CA MET A 484 -7.72 -12.05 28.04
C MET A 484 -6.63 -10.99 27.83
N THR A 485 -6.40 -10.15 28.85
CA THR A 485 -5.26 -9.22 28.89
C THR A 485 -4.00 -9.94 29.37
N ALA A 486 -2.83 -9.38 29.06
CA ALA A 486 -1.55 -9.86 29.58
C ALA A 486 -1.50 -9.95 31.12
N GLN A 487 -2.10 -8.99 31.84
CA GLN A 487 -2.20 -9.03 33.30
C GLN A 487 -3.09 -10.20 33.78
N ALA A 488 -4.17 -10.51 33.06
CA ALA A 488 -5.03 -11.65 33.37
C ALA A 488 -4.40 -13.00 32.99
N PHE A 489 -3.53 -13.03 31.98
CA PHE A 489 -2.68 -14.18 31.66
C PHE A 489 -1.62 -14.38 32.75
N PHE A 490 -0.89 -13.32 33.13
CA PHE A 490 0.13 -13.35 34.18
C PHE A 490 -0.45 -13.90 35.50
N ASN A 491 -1.53 -13.29 36.01
CA ASN A 491 -2.20 -13.70 37.25
C ASN A 491 -2.78 -15.13 37.25
N LYS A 492 -2.82 -15.82 36.09
CA LYS A 492 -3.43 -17.15 35.95
C LYS A 492 -2.46 -18.25 35.52
N LEU A 493 -1.38 -17.91 34.82
CA LEU A 493 -0.51 -18.86 34.14
C LEU A 493 0.98 -18.60 34.36
N LEU A 494 1.39 -17.38 34.75
CA LEU A 494 2.79 -17.02 35.05
C LEU A 494 3.07 -16.83 36.55
N THR A 495 2.07 -17.03 37.40
CA THR A 495 2.19 -17.02 38.86
C THR A 495 1.81 -18.37 39.50
N LEU A 496 1.64 -19.41 38.69
CA LEU A 496 1.42 -20.78 39.18
C LEU A 496 2.76 -21.46 39.47
N PRO A 497 2.85 -22.35 40.47
CA PRO A 497 3.99 -23.25 40.63
C PRO A 497 4.26 -24.05 39.36
N GLY A 498 5.52 -24.21 38.95
CA GLY A 498 5.89 -24.87 37.70
C GLY A 498 5.77 -23.98 36.46
N SER A 499 5.27 -22.75 36.55
CA SER A 499 5.25 -21.82 35.40
C SER A 499 6.65 -21.39 34.96
N GLU A 500 7.62 -21.45 35.86
CA GLU A 500 9.06 -21.35 35.60
C GLU A 500 9.62 -22.51 34.74
N HIS A 501 8.84 -23.56 34.48
CA HIS A 501 9.14 -24.61 33.49
C HIS A 501 8.28 -24.49 32.21
N LYS A 502 7.29 -23.60 32.18
CA LYS A 502 6.42 -23.37 31.00
C LYS A 502 7.00 -22.31 30.07
N TYR A 503 6.65 -22.40 28.80
CA TYR A 503 7.13 -21.54 27.73
C TYR A 503 6.17 -21.56 26.54
N PHE A 504 6.31 -20.60 25.64
CA PHE A 504 5.66 -20.60 24.34
C PHE A 504 6.44 -21.54 23.40
N GLU A 505 5.82 -22.64 22.98
CA GLU A 505 6.44 -23.62 22.08
C GLU A 505 6.56 -23.03 20.67
N SER A 506 7.74 -23.12 20.05
CA SER A 506 7.94 -22.76 18.64
C SER A 506 7.04 -23.61 17.75
N GLN A 507 6.40 -22.96 16.78
CA GLN A 507 5.58 -23.63 15.78
C GLN A 507 6.13 -23.32 14.39
N THR A 508 6.63 -24.36 13.72
CA THR A 508 6.96 -24.33 12.29
C THR A 508 5.89 -25.10 11.52
N ASN A 509 5.67 -24.74 10.25
CA ASN A 509 4.76 -25.51 9.40
C ASN A 509 5.48 -26.77 8.89
N THR A 510 5.27 -27.90 9.56
CA THR A 510 6.01 -29.17 9.34
C THR A 510 5.58 -29.93 8.07
N LEU A 511 5.22 -29.20 7.01
CA LEU A 511 4.74 -29.73 5.74
C LEU A 511 5.45 -29.05 4.58
N GLN A 512 5.85 -29.87 3.59
CA GLN A 512 6.58 -29.51 2.37
C GLN A 512 8.06 -29.09 2.57
N THR A 513 8.86 -30.05 3.04
CA THR A 513 10.22 -30.27 2.49
C THR A 513 10.20 -31.55 1.64
N ASP A 514 9.35 -31.57 0.62
CA ASP A 514 9.27 -32.64 -0.39
C ASP A 514 8.87 -32.05 -1.74
N THR A 515 9.49 -32.56 -2.81
CA THR A 515 9.31 -32.15 -4.22
C THR A 515 9.47 -30.66 -4.54
N ASP A 516 10.68 -30.31 -4.96
CA ASP A 516 10.84 -29.41 -6.10
C ASP A 516 10.08 -29.95 -7.33
N SER A 517 9.78 -29.09 -8.30
CA SER A 517 9.01 -29.36 -9.52
C SER A 517 7.57 -29.86 -9.33
N ASP A 518 6.62 -28.92 -9.37
CA ASP A 518 5.41 -29.13 -10.18
C ASP A 518 4.84 -27.79 -10.68
N ILE A 519 4.98 -27.50 -11.98
CA ILE A 519 4.34 -26.36 -12.63
C ILE A 519 2.97 -26.85 -13.11
N PRO A 520 1.84 -26.19 -12.76
CA PRO A 520 0.50 -26.59 -13.20
C PRO A 520 0.34 -26.53 -14.73
N THR A 521 0.72 -27.61 -15.41
CA THR A 521 0.66 -27.74 -16.86
C THR A 521 -0.80 -27.88 -17.26
N ALA A 522 -1.30 -26.94 -18.06
CA ALA A 522 -2.72 -26.83 -18.36
C ALA A 522 -3.28 -28.11 -19.00
N THR A 523 -4.19 -28.79 -18.29
CA THR A 523 -4.73 -30.09 -18.72
C THR A 523 -5.45 -29.97 -20.07
N ARG A 524 -4.95 -30.71 -21.05
CA ARG A 524 -5.46 -30.78 -22.42
C ARG A 524 -6.79 -31.54 -22.46
N VAL A 525 -7.90 -30.83 -22.28
CA VAL A 525 -9.22 -31.39 -22.62
C VAL A 525 -9.30 -31.53 -24.15
N GLN A 526 -9.48 -32.76 -24.62
CA GLN A 526 -9.84 -33.07 -26.00
C GLN A 526 -11.35 -33.30 -26.09
N ASN A 527 -11.90 -32.95 -27.25
CA ASN A 527 -13.33 -33.00 -27.63
C ASN A 527 -14.20 -31.95 -26.92
#